data_AF-A0A3B8LU01-F1
#
_entry.id   AF-A0A3B8LU01-F1
#
_cell.length_a   1.000
_cell.length_b   1.000
_cell.length_c   1.000
_cell.angle_alpha   90.00
_cell.angle_beta   90.00
_cell.angle_gamma   90.00
#
_symmetry.space_group_name_H-M   'P 1'
#
loop_
_entity.id
_entity.type
_entity.pdbx_description
1 polymer ?
#
loop_
_entity_poly.entity_id
_entity_poly.type
_entity_poly.pdbx_seq_one_letter_code
_entity_poly.pdbx_strand_id
1 'polypeptide(L)'
;MGEKENQTKICYTAHDFFQPLNPRGENTLDPQTQTEIEAAAFRRLVKHLQERTDVQNIDLMILADFCRNCLSKWMVAAAEERAAPLNYDEAREYVYGMPYSEWKQTYQTEASPEKMEAFQNRKRQKDT
;
A
#
# COMPACT_ATOMS: atom_id res chain seq x y z
N MET A 1 22.76 -15.64 29.70
CA MET A 1 22.97 -14.48 28.82
C MET A 1 22.39 -14.82 27.47
N GLY A 2 21.30 -14.17 27.11
CA GLY A 2 20.61 -14.33 25.83
C GLY A 2 19.71 -13.12 25.71
N GLU A 3 20.28 -12.02 25.20
CA GLU A 3 19.59 -10.77 24.96
C GLU A 3 18.46 -11.03 23.97
N LYS A 4 17.22 -10.74 24.39
CA LYS A 4 16.07 -10.74 23.48
C LYS A 4 16.15 -9.44 22.70
N GLU A 5 16.53 -9.53 21.43
CA GLU A 5 16.48 -8.39 20.51
C GLU A 5 15.06 -7.82 20.45
N ASN A 6 15.00 -6.52 20.72
CA ASN A 6 13.82 -5.71 20.86
C ASN A 6 13.19 -5.47 19.48
N GLN A 7 12.29 -6.36 19.05
CA GLN A 7 11.50 -6.20 17.84
C GLN A 7 10.52 -5.04 18.05
N THR A 8 10.98 -3.82 17.79
CA THR A 8 10.17 -2.61 17.85
C THR A 8 9.20 -2.68 16.67
N LYS A 9 7.99 -3.20 16.91
CA LYS A 9 6.85 -2.97 16.02
C LYS A 9 6.67 -1.46 15.97
N ILE A 10 7.03 -0.82 14.86
CA ILE A 10 6.70 0.57 14.62
C ILE A 10 5.18 0.63 14.48
N CYS A 11 4.50 0.93 15.58
CA CYS A 11 3.08 1.25 15.57
C CYS A 11 2.94 2.64 14.97
N TYR A 12 2.80 2.73 13.65
CA TYR A 12 2.46 3.99 13.00
C TYR A 12 1.09 4.43 13.51
N THR A 13 1.06 5.57 14.19
CA THR A 13 -0.16 6.27 14.58
C THR A 13 -0.62 7.15 13.42
N ALA A 14 -1.89 7.55 13.43
CA ALA A 14 -2.44 8.49 12.44
C ALA A 14 -1.61 9.79 12.33
N HIS A 15 -0.92 10.19 13.39
CA HIS A 15 -0.03 11.35 13.39
C HIS A 15 1.23 11.16 12.53
N ASP A 16 1.71 9.93 12.40
CA ASP A 16 2.99 9.62 11.74
C ASP A 16 2.93 9.73 10.21
N PHE A 17 1.73 9.65 9.62
CA PHE A 17 1.53 9.77 8.16
C PHE A 17 1.32 11.21 7.67
N PHE A 18 1.18 12.16 8.59
CA PHE A 18 1.03 13.59 8.29
C PHE A 18 2.22 14.43 8.72
N GLN A 19 3.21 13.79 9.35
CA GLN A 19 4.49 14.43 9.61
C GLN A 19 5.22 14.67 8.29
N PRO A 20 5.85 15.84 8.11
CA PRO A 20 6.70 16.06 6.96
C PRO A 20 7.83 15.02 6.96
N LEU A 21 8.05 14.35 5.82
CA LEU A 21 9.04 13.28 5.64
C LEU A 21 10.49 13.66 6.02
N ASN A 22 10.78 14.95 6.26
CA ASN A 22 12.09 15.42 6.69
C ASN A 22 12.05 16.04 8.10
N PRO A 23 12.26 15.23 9.16
CA PRO A 23 12.30 15.72 10.54
C PRO A 23 13.58 16.50 10.87
N ARG A 24 14.57 16.56 9.95
CA ARG A 24 15.86 17.24 10.16
C ARG A 24 15.88 18.70 9.70
N GLY A 25 14.77 19.22 9.17
CA GLY A 25 14.63 20.65 8.89
C GLY A 25 15.42 21.19 7.69
N GLU A 26 16.09 20.34 6.90
CA GLU A 26 16.81 20.74 5.68
C GLU A 26 15.98 20.46 4.41
N ASN A 27 14.68 20.75 4.43
CA ASN A 27 13.85 20.76 3.22
C ASN A 27 13.26 22.15 3.03
N THR A 28 13.59 22.78 1.91
CA THR A 28 13.21 24.13 1.51
C THR A 28 11.81 24.23 0.89
N LEU A 29 11.03 23.15 0.91
CA LEU A 29 9.71 23.09 0.30
C LEU A 29 8.64 23.50 1.31
N ASP A 30 7.69 24.32 0.87
CA ASP A 30 6.50 24.59 1.67
C ASP A 30 5.60 23.33 1.75
N PRO A 31 4.76 23.21 2.78
CA PRO A 31 3.94 22.01 3.01
C PRO A 31 3.00 21.65 1.86
N GLN A 32 2.49 22.64 1.13
CA GLN A 32 1.60 22.39 0.00
C GLN A 32 2.38 21.79 -1.17
N THR A 33 3.51 22.38 -1.54
CA THR A 33 4.39 21.85 -2.60
C THR A 33 4.82 20.41 -2.27
N GLN A 34 5.17 20.13 -1.02
CA GLN A 34 5.50 18.77 -0.58
C GLN A 34 4.33 17.81 -0.82
N THR A 35 3.11 18.17 -0.38
CA THR A 35 1.90 17.37 -0.56
C THR A 35 1.62 17.10 -2.04
N GLU A 36 1.80 18.09 -2.91
CA GLU A 36 1.57 17.97 -4.35
C GLU A 36 2.56 17.00 -5.02
N ILE A 37 3.83 17.04 -4.61
CA ILE A 37 4.89 16.12 -5.08
C ILE A 37 4.59 14.69 -4.65
N GLU A 38 4.25 14.47 -3.38
CA GLU A 38 3.91 13.16 -2.85
C GLU A 38 2.68 12.57 -3.54
N ALA A 39 1.64 13.39 -3.73
CA ALA A 39 0.45 12.99 -4.46
C ALA A 39 0.76 12.68 -5.94
N ALA A 40 1.67 13.42 -6.58
CA ALA A 40 2.11 13.14 -7.95
C ALA A 40 2.88 11.81 -8.04
N ALA A 41 3.75 11.53 -7.08
CA ALA A 41 4.47 10.25 -7.00
C ALA A 41 3.50 9.07 -6.79
N PHE A 42 2.51 9.22 -5.90
CA PHE A 42 1.48 8.19 -5.68
C PHE A 42 0.66 7.93 -6.95
N ARG A 43 0.18 8.99 -7.62
CA ARG A 43 -0.53 8.86 -8.91
C ARG A 43 0.32 8.15 -9.96
N ARG A 44 1.64 8.40 -10.00
CA ARG A 44 2.55 7.72 -10.91
C ARG A 44 2.72 6.24 -10.56
N LEU A 45 2.80 5.89 -9.28
CA LEU A 45 2.83 4.48 -8.84
C LEU A 45 1.54 3.76 -9.23
N VAL A 46 0.38 4.35 -8.95
CA VAL A 46 -0.92 3.78 -9.32
C VAL A 46 -0.99 3.54 -10.81
N LYS A 47 -0.64 4.53 -11.63
CA LYS A 47 -0.61 4.38 -13.09
C LYS A 47 0.34 3.26 -13.53
N HIS A 48 1.54 3.18 -12.95
CA HIS A 48 2.49 2.11 -13.26
C HIS A 48 1.92 0.71 -12.95
N LEU A 49 1.21 0.57 -11.82
CA LEU A 49 0.58 -0.69 -11.42
C LEU A 49 -0.66 -1.04 -12.27
N GLN A 50 -1.34 -0.05 -12.84
CA GLN A 50 -2.42 -0.24 -13.81
C GLN A 50 -1.88 -0.74 -15.16
N GLU A 51 -0.74 -0.22 -15.61
CA GLU A 51 -0.06 -0.66 -16.84
C GLU A 51 0.55 -2.07 -16.69
N ARG A 52 1.03 -2.43 -15.49
CA ARG A 52 1.65 -3.72 -15.18
C ARG A 52 0.63 -4.77 -14.70
N THR A 53 -0.32 -5.12 -15.57
CA THR A 53 -1.36 -6.13 -15.30
C THR A 53 -0.77 -7.54 -15.10
N ASP A 54 0.43 -7.79 -15.61
CA ASP A 54 1.20 -9.02 -15.40
C ASP A 54 1.63 -9.21 -13.93
N VAL A 55 1.82 -8.11 -13.18
CA VAL A 55 2.21 -8.16 -11.78
C VAL A 55 1.01 -8.49 -10.91
N GLN A 56 0.90 -9.74 -10.46
CA GLN A 56 -0.22 -10.19 -9.63
C GLN A 56 -0.07 -9.71 -8.18
N ASN A 57 -1.20 -9.44 -7.51
CA ASN A 57 -1.19 -8.99 -6.12
C ASN A 57 -0.52 -9.99 -5.17
N ILE A 58 -0.61 -11.30 -5.44
CA ILE A 58 0.03 -12.32 -4.61
C ILE A 58 1.56 -12.20 -4.64
N ASP A 59 2.13 -11.86 -5.80
CA ASP A 59 3.58 -11.68 -5.95
C ASP A 59 4.07 -10.47 -5.16
N LEU A 60 3.32 -9.36 -5.22
CA LEU A 60 3.58 -8.17 -4.42
C LEU A 60 3.48 -8.47 -2.91
N MET A 61 2.49 -9.26 -2.50
CA MET A 61 2.34 -9.64 -1.09
C MET A 61 3.48 -10.54 -0.60
N ILE A 62 3.95 -11.48 -1.41
CA ILE A 62 5.09 -12.35 -1.06
C ILE A 62 6.37 -11.51 -0.92
N LEU A 63 6.63 -10.63 -1.89
CA LEU A 63 7.89 -9.88 -1.98
C LEU A 63 7.96 -8.71 -0.99
N ALA A 64 6.89 -7.90 -0.93
CA ALA A 64 6.91 -6.59 -0.30
C ALA A 64 5.86 -6.40 0.80
N ASP A 65 5.03 -7.42 1.07
CA ASP A 65 3.96 -7.39 2.08
C ASP A 65 2.93 -6.26 1.88
N PHE A 66 2.80 -5.76 0.64
CA PHE A 66 1.71 -4.89 0.22
C PHE A 66 1.29 -5.22 -1.22
N CYS A 67 0.10 -4.79 -1.63
CA CYS A 67 -0.38 -4.91 -3.01
C CYS A 67 -1.37 -3.78 -3.32
N ARG A 68 -1.99 -3.82 -4.51
CA ARG A 68 -3.00 -2.82 -4.93
C ARG A 68 -4.14 -2.67 -3.92
N ASN A 69 -4.63 -3.77 -3.36
CA ASN A 69 -5.68 -3.74 -2.35
C ASN A 69 -5.22 -3.05 -1.05
N CYS A 70 -3.94 -3.12 -0.70
CA CYS A 70 -3.40 -2.38 0.44
C CYS A 70 -3.44 -0.87 0.17
N LEU A 71 -3.09 -0.43 -1.05
CA LEU A 71 -3.20 0.98 -1.45
C LEU A 71 -4.66 1.47 -1.31
N SER A 72 -5.63 0.69 -1.77
CA SER A 72 -7.06 1.06 -1.62
C SER A 72 -7.47 1.16 -0.15
N LYS A 73 -7.00 0.25 0.72
CA LYS A 73 -7.27 0.35 2.17
C LYS A 73 -6.62 1.57 2.81
N TRP A 74 -5.40 1.93 2.41
CA TRP A 74 -4.72 3.11 2.90
C TRP A 74 -5.44 4.39 2.48
N MET A 75 -5.98 4.44 1.26
CA MET A 75 -6.82 5.57 0.82
C MET A 75 -8.08 5.71 1.67
N VAL A 76 -8.79 4.61 1.96
CA VAL A 76 -9.98 4.63 2.81
C VAL A 76 -9.63 5.11 4.22
N ALA A 77 -8.59 4.55 4.84
CA ALA A 77 -8.15 4.97 6.18
C ALA A 77 -7.78 6.47 6.22
N ALA A 78 -7.06 6.96 5.21
CA ALA A 78 -6.70 8.38 5.10
C ALA A 78 -7.93 9.30 4.89
N ALA A 79 -8.98 8.80 4.25
CA ALA A 79 -10.24 9.53 4.07
C ALA A 79 -11.06 9.55 5.37
N GLU A 80 -11.15 8.43 6.08
CA GLU A 80 -11.79 8.33 7.40
C GLU A 80 -11.21 9.33 8.39
N GLU A 81 -9.88 9.45 8.44
CA GLU A 81 -9.17 10.42 9.30
C GLU A 81 -9.50 11.89 8.96
N ARG A 82 -9.90 12.16 7.72
CA ARG A 82 -10.30 13.50 7.25
C ARG A 82 -11.81 13.71 7.26
N ALA A 83 -12.58 12.75 7.77
CA ALA A 83 -14.04 12.73 7.65
C ALA A 83 -14.52 12.92 6.20
N ALA A 84 -13.74 12.45 5.23
CA ALA A 84 -14.06 12.52 3.80
C ALA A 84 -14.75 11.23 3.36
N PRO A 85 -15.82 11.31 2.54
CA PRO A 85 -16.49 10.13 2.02
C PRO A 85 -15.60 9.44 0.97
N LEU A 86 -15.13 8.24 1.28
CA LEU A 86 -14.50 7.33 0.32
C LEU A 86 -14.71 5.90 0.79
N ASN A 87 -15.46 5.11 0.03
CA ASN A 87 -15.64 3.70 0.34
C ASN A 87 -14.57 2.82 -0.34
N TYR A 88 -14.50 1.56 0.07
CA TYR A 88 -13.47 0.63 -0.42
C TYR A 88 -13.60 0.30 -1.91
N ASP A 89 -14.81 0.32 -2.46
CA ASP A 89 -15.04 0.02 -3.88
C ASP A 89 -14.58 1.19 -4.76
N GLU A 90 -14.88 2.42 -4.35
CA GLU A 90 -14.36 3.65 -4.97
C GLU A 90 -12.83 3.72 -4.90
N ALA A 91 -12.24 3.40 -3.75
CA ALA A 91 -10.78 3.37 -3.60
C ALA A 91 -10.12 2.28 -4.45
N ARG A 92 -10.80 1.14 -4.66
CA ARG A 92 -10.34 0.13 -5.62
C ARG A 92 -10.46 0.64 -7.04
N GLU A 93 -11.59 1.21 -7.44
CA GLU A 93 -11.75 1.76 -8.78
C GLU A 93 -10.66 2.79 -9.12
N TYR A 94 -10.31 3.66 -8.16
CA TYR A 94 -9.20 4.59 -8.32
C TYR A 94 -7.85 3.88 -8.55
N VAL A 95 -7.53 2.87 -7.73
CA VAL A 95 -6.24 2.16 -7.81
C VAL A 95 -6.17 1.25 -9.05
N TYR A 96 -7.26 0.61 -9.43
CA TYR A 96 -7.31 -0.33 -10.57
C TYR A 96 -7.61 0.35 -11.91
N GLY A 97 -8.12 1.60 -11.90
CA GLY A 97 -8.48 2.36 -13.10
C GLY A 97 -9.79 1.91 -13.76
N MET A 98 -10.48 0.96 -13.15
CA MET A 98 -11.76 0.38 -13.56
C MET A 98 -12.38 -0.35 -12.35
N PRO A 99 -13.68 -0.73 -12.40
CA PRO A 99 -14.29 -1.53 -11.36
C PRO A 99 -13.48 -2.80 -11.07
N TYR A 100 -13.22 -3.09 -9.79
CA TYR A 100 -12.40 -4.25 -9.41
C TYR A 100 -12.95 -5.58 -9.94
N SER A 101 -14.27 -5.70 -10.05
CA SER A 101 -14.93 -6.87 -10.64
C SER A 101 -14.56 -7.09 -12.10
N GLU A 102 -14.42 -6.01 -12.88
CA GLU A 102 -13.96 -6.04 -14.26
C GLU A 102 -12.48 -6.39 -14.32
N TRP A 103 -11.64 -5.70 -13.55
CA TRP A 103 -10.21 -5.98 -13.50
C TRP A 103 -9.91 -7.45 -13.14
N LYS A 104 -10.64 -8.00 -12.17
CA LYS A 104 -10.52 -9.39 -11.76
C LYS A 104 -10.85 -10.37 -12.89
N GLN A 105 -11.87 -10.07 -13.70
CA GLN A 105 -12.25 -10.93 -14.82
C GLN A 105 -11.24 -10.86 -15.96
N THR A 106 -10.65 -9.69 -16.21
CA THR A 106 -9.76 -9.49 -17.35
C THR A 106 -8.30 -9.86 -17.06
N TYR A 107 -7.80 -9.58 -15.85
CA TYR A 107 -6.35 -9.60 -15.57
C TYR A 107 -5.93 -10.47 -14.38
N GLN A 108 -6.85 -10.86 -13.49
CA GLN A 108 -6.48 -11.67 -12.33
C GLN A 108 -6.37 -13.14 -12.74
N THR A 109 -5.20 -13.73 -12.49
CA THR A 109 -4.97 -15.16 -12.71
C THR A 109 -5.07 -15.93 -11.40
N GLU A 110 -5.42 -17.22 -11.49
CA GLU A 110 -5.34 -18.11 -10.34
C GLU A 110 -3.88 -18.23 -9.87
N ALA A 111 -3.68 -18.24 -8.56
CA ALA A 111 -2.36 -18.41 -7.98
C ALA A 111 -1.93 -19.88 -8.07
N SER A 112 -0.70 -20.13 -8.49
CA SER A 112 -0.14 -21.49 -8.46
C SER A 112 -0.02 -22.00 -7.02
N PRO A 113 -0.01 -23.33 -6.80
CA PRO A 113 0.19 -23.92 -5.47
C PRO A 113 1.47 -23.40 -4.78
N GLU A 114 2.54 -23.22 -5.54
CA GLU A 114 3.81 -22.67 -5.06
C GLU A 114 3.67 -21.23 -4.54
N LYS A 115 2.98 -20.35 -5.29
CA LYS A 115 2.72 -18.97 -4.84
C LYS A 115 1.85 -18.95 -3.59
N MET A 116 0.86 -19.84 -3.49
CA MET A 116 0.04 -19.96 -2.31
C MET A 116 0.86 -20.40 -1.09
N GLU A 117 1.75 -21.38 -1.24
CA GLU A 117 2.65 -21.81 -0.18
C GLU A 117 3.62 -20.70 0.25
N ALA A 118 4.26 -20.02 -0.71
CA ALA A 118 5.14 -18.88 -0.45
C ALA A 118 4.43 -17.77 0.32
N PHE A 119 3.18 -17.46 -0.04
CA PHE A 119 2.36 -16.49 0.68
C PHE A 119 2.07 -16.92 2.12
N GLN A 120 1.77 -18.20 2.35
CA GLN A 120 1.55 -18.71 3.72
C GLN A 120 2.84 -18.71 4.54
N ASN A 121 3.99 -19.02 3.93
CA ASN A 121 5.30 -18.91 4.56
C ASN A 121 5.58 -17.47 5.00
N ARG A 122 5.35 -16.50 4.10
CA ARG A 122 5.53 -15.07 4.39
C ARG A 122 4.66 -14.62 5.56
N LYS A 123 3.39 -15.07 5.61
CA LYS A 123 2.49 -14.81 6.73
C LYS A 123 3.02 -15.35 8.06
N ARG A 124 3.46 -16.62 8.09
CA ARG A 124 4.03 -17.23 9.31
C ARG A 124 5.25 -16.47 9.84
N GLN A 125 6.13 -16.02 8.95
CA GLN A 125 7.32 -15.24 9.32
C GLN A 125 6.96 -13.89 9.95
N LYS A 126 5.89 -13.24 9.47
CA LYS A 126 5.45 -11.95 10.02
C LYS A 126 4.89 -12.06 11.44
N ASP A 127 4.30 -13.21 11.75
CA ASP A 127 3.67 -13.49 13.05
C ASP A 127 4.68 -13.98 14.11
N THR A 128 5.93 -14.23 13.72
CA THR A 128 7.04 -14.66 14.59
C THR A 128 7.90 -13.48 15.02
#